data_AF-A0A4U0P6E1-F1
#
_entry.id   AF-A0A4U0P6E1-F1
#
_cell.length_a   1.000
_cell.length_b   1.000
_cell.length_c   1.000
_cell.angle_alpha   90.00
_cell.angle_beta   90.00
_cell.angle_gamma   90.00
#
_symmetry.space_group_name_H-M   'P 1'
#
loop_
_entity.id
_entity.type
_entity.pdbx_description
1 polymer ?
#
loop_
_entity_poly.entity_id
_entity_poly.type
_entity_poly.pdbx_seq_one_letter_code
_entity_poly.pdbx_strand_id
1 'polypeptide(L)'
;MAEQYIDKESLQFVRENLWSISKAKGITLEDIQDRTGFSYSQVYRIIRGSNNISVSGLIAVCKALEIQPSEVFTFALEIPKHLPLRRDRK
;
A
#
# COMPACT_ATOMS: atom_id res chain seq x y z
N MET A 1 -16.82 -14.06 -11.62
CA MET A 1 -15.64 -13.18 -11.83
C MET A 1 -14.47 -13.87 -11.16
N ALA A 2 -13.29 -13.91 -11.78
CA ALA A 2 -12.11 -14.49 -11.12
C ALA A 2 -11.80 -13.66 -9.86
N GLU A 3 -11.49 -14.34 -8.75
CA GLU A 3 -11.05 -13.66 -7.54
C GLU A 3 -9.77 -12.87 -7.84
N GLN A 4 -9.70 -11.64 -7.34
CA GLN A 4 -8.50 -10.83 -7.46
C GLN A 4 -7.39 -11.46 -6.63
N TYR A 5 -6.21 -11.68 -7.23
CA TYR A 5 -5.02 -12.06 -6.48
C TYR A 5 -4.65 -10.95 -5.47
N ILE A 6 -4.36 -11.35 -4.24
CA ILE A 6 -3.90 -10.47 -3.17
C ILE A 6 -2.69 -11.13 -2.52
N ASP A 7 -1.53 -10.49 -2.66
CA ASP A 7 -0.38 -10.79 -1.83
C ASP A 7 -0.60 -10.16 -0.44
N LYS A 8 -1.08 -10.98 0.50
CA LYS A 8 -1.47 -10.52 1.83
C LYS A 8 -0.27 -10.04 2.64
N GLU A 9 0.89 -10.66 2.46
CA GLU A 9 2.09 -10.37 3.24
C GLU A 9 2.66 -8.98 2.84
N SER A 10 2.91 -8.77 1.55
CA SER A 10 3.35 -7.45 1.05
C SER A 10 2.36 -6.34 1.40
N LEU A 11 1.05 -6.63 1.27
CA LEU A 11 0.00 -5.67 1.61
C LEU A 11 0.01 -5.32 3.10
N GLN A 12 0.28 -6.29 3.98
CA GLN A 12 0.41 -6.05 5.41
C GLN A 12 1.58 -5.12 5.72
N PHE A 13 2.77 -5.38 5.17
CA PHE A 13 3.94 -4.52 5.38
C PHE A 13 3.70 -3.08 4.92
N VAL A 14 3.10 -2.89 3.74
CA VAL A 14 2.71 -1.56 3.23
C VAL A 14 1.80 -0.82 4.22
N ARG A 15 0.78 -1.50 4.76
CA ARG A 15 -0.18 -0.90 5.70
C ARG A 15 0.45 -0.58 7.05
N GLU A 16 1.30 -1.46 7.57
CA GLU A 16 2.03 -1.25 8.81
C GLU A 16 2.97 -0.05 8.71
N ASN A 17 3.66 0.11 7.58
CA ASN A 17 4.51 1.27 7.32
C ASN A 17 3.70 2.56 7.23
N LEU A 18 2.61 2.59 6.44
CA LEU A 18 1.71 3.75 6.39
C LEU A 18 1.21 4.15 7.77
N TRP A 19 0.74 3.18 8.56
CA TRP A 19 0.20 3.42 9.89
C TRP A 19 1.26 3.90 10.88
N SER A 20 2.47 3.34 10.80
CA SER A 20 3.58 3.74 11.66
C SER A 20 4.04 5.17 11.37
N ILE A 21 4.13 5.54 10.09
CA ILE A 21 4.45 6.92 9.67
C ILE A 21 3.35 7.89 10.12
N SER A 22 2.08 7.54 9.90
CA SER A 22 0.93 8.33 10.36
C SER A 22 0.99 8.60 11.86
N LYS A 23 1.21 7.58 12.69
CA LYS A 23 1.39 7.73 14.15
C LYS A 23 2.60 8.59 14.51
N ALA A 24 3.74 8.39 13.86
CA ALA A 24 4.96 9.15 14.12
C ALA A 24 4.79 10.65 13.81
N LYS A 25 3.98 10.99 12.80
CA LYS A 25 3.64 12.38 12.45
C LYS A 25 2.45 12.96 13.23
N GLY A 26 1.77 12.15 14.05
CA GLY A 26 0.55 12.57 14.75
C GLY A 26 -0.64 12.84 13.82
N ILE A 27 -0.65 12.26 12.61
CA ILE A 27 -1.72 12.45 11.61
C ILE A 27 -2.75 11.33 11.80
N THR A 28 -4.00 11.68 12.10
CA THR A 28 -5.12 10.75 12.32
C THR A 28 -5.72 10.24 11.01
N LEU A 29 -6.66 9.28 11.08
CA LEU A 29 -7.37 8.82 9.88
C LEU A 29 -8.33 9.90 9.36
N GLU A 30 -8.89 10.69 10.27
CA GLU A 30 -9.72 11.86 10.01
C GLU A 30 -8.93 12.96 9.30
N ASP A 31 -7.69 13.22 9.73
CA ASP A 31 -6.81 14.15 8.99
C ASP A 31 -6.56 13.68 7.55
N ILE A 32 -6.36 12.37 7.35
CA ILE A 32 -6.15 11.81 6.01
C ILE A 32 -7.44 11.89 5.20
N GLN A 33 -8.59 11.69 5.83
CA GLN A 33 -9.91 11.88 5.22
C GLN A 33 -10.04 13.32 4.69
N ASP A 34 -9.79 14.31 5.54
CA ASP A 34 -9.90 15.73 5.18
C ASP A 34 -8.90 16.12 4.08
N ARG A 35 -7.68 15.58 4.12
CA ARG A 35 -6.63 15.84 3.12
C ARG A 35 -6.84 15.16 1.77
N THR A 36 -7.58 14.05 1.73
CA THR A 36 -7.82 13.28 0.50
C THR A 36 -9.21 13.49 -0.10
N GLY A 37 -10.18 13.94 0.70
CA GLY A 37 -11.60 13.97 0.33
C GLY A 37 -12.24 12.59 0.23
N PHE A 38 -11.55 11.53 0.67
CA PHE A 38 -12.13 10.18 0.74
C PHE A 38 -13.11 10.09 1.91
N SER A 39 -13.98 9.08 1.90
CA SER A 39 -14.75 8.73 3.09
C SER A 39 -13.85 8.07 4.15
N TYR A 40 -14.21 8.19 5.43
CA TYR A 40 -13.51 7.50 6.52
C TYR A 40 -13.33 6.00 6.25
N SER A 41 -14.37 5.33 5.75
CA SER A 41 -14.35 3.90 5.42
C SER A 41 -13.33 3.57 4.32
N GLN A 42 -13.18 4.44 3.31
CA GLN A 42 -12.15 4.27 2.29
C GLN A 42 -10.75 4.45 2.87
N VAL A 43 -10.52 5.48 3.69
CA VAL A 43 -9.24 5.69 4.38
C VAL A 43 -8.90 4.49 5.26
N TYR A 44 -9.84 4.05 6.08
CA TYR A 44 -9.70 2.86 6.93
C TYR A 44 -9.40 1.62 6.09
N ARG A 45 -10.12 1.40 4.99
CA ARG A 45 -9.86 0.27 4.09
C ARG A 45 -8.45 0.34 3.50
N ILE A 46 -7.93 1.52 3.17
CA ILE A 46 -6.57 1.66 2.62
C ILE A 46 -5.50 1.41 3.69
N ILE A 47 -5.65 1.95 4.90
CA ILE A 47 -4.59 1.95 5.92
C ILE A 47 -4.70 0.74 6.86
N ARG A 48 -5.91 0.35 7.27
CA ARG A 48 -6.16 -0.64 8.34
C ARG A 48 -6.96 -1.88 7.93
N GLY A 49 -7.64 -1.86 6.79
CA GLY A 49 -8.37 -3.01 6.24
C GLY A 49 -7.52 -4.19 5.75
N SER A 50 -8.16 -5.12 5.04
CA SER A 50 -7.52 -6.34 4.51
C SER A 50 -7.71 -6.54 3.00
N ASN A 51 -8.57 -5.73 2.36
CA ASN A 51 -8.78 -5.79 0.91
C ASN A 51 -7.56 -5.23 0.14
N ASN A 52 -7.42 -5.61 -1.13
CA ASN A 52 -6.44 -4.97 -1.98
C ASN A 52 -6.69 -3.44 -2.06
N ILE A 53 -5.60 -2.69 -2.22
CA ILE A 53 -5.61 -1.24 -2.41
C ILE A 53 -5.17 -0.90 -3.83
N SER A 54 -5.71 0.17 -4.39
CA SER A 54 -5.21 0.68 -5.66
C SER A 54 -3.94 1.49 -5.44
N VAL A 55 -3.08 1.53 -6.47
CA VAL A 55 -1.90 2.40 -6.48
C VAL A 55 -2.32 3.86 -6.28
N SER A 56 -3.38 4.32 -6.95
CA SER A 56 -3.89 5.69 -6.78
C SER A 56 -4.31 5.99 -5.34
N GLY A 57 -4.94 5.04 -4.65
CA GLY A 57 -5.31 5.18 -3.25
C GLY A 57 -4.09 5.26 -2.33
N LEU A 58 -3.08 4.41 -2.57
CA LEU A 58 -1.79 4.49 -1.87
C LEU A 58 -1.12 5.86 -2.07
N ILE A 59 -1.01 6.33 -3.31
CA ILE A 59 -0.38 7.62 -3.62
C ILE A 59 -1.13 8.80 -2.99
N ALA A 60 -2.47 8.77 -2.96
CA ALA A 60 -3.25 9.79 -2.29
C ALA A 60 -2.95 9.85 -0.79
N VAL A 61 -2.85 8.69 -0.13
CA VAL A 61 -2.47 8.62 1.29
C VAL A 61 -1.02 9.07 1.50
N CYS A 62 -0.07 8.68 0.65
CA CYS A 62 1.31 9.17 0.75
C CYS A 62 1.39 10.71 0.68
N LYS A 63 0.62 11.32 -0.24
CA LYS A 63 0.53 12.78 -0.33
C LYS A 63 -0.09 13.40 0.93
N ALA A 64 -1.16 12.80 1.44
CA ALA A 64 -1.80 13.27 2.69
C ALA A 64 -0.87 13.15 3.91
N LEU A 65 0.00 12.14 3.93
CA LEU A 65 1.04 11.94 4.93
C LEU A 65 2.32 12.74 4.66
N GLU A 66 2.41 13.47 3.55
CA GLU A 66 3.59 14.24 3.14
C GLU A 66 4.87 13.38 3.11
N ILE A 67 4.78 12.22 2.46
CA ILE A 67 5.90 11.27 2.27
C ILE A 67 6.04 10.86 0.81
N GLN A 68 7.23 10.40 0.47
CA GLN A 68 7.48 9.69 -0.78
C GLN A 68 6.99 8.24 -0.69
N PRO A 69 6.44 7.66 -1.78
CA PRO A 69 6.02 6.25 -1.77
C PRO A 69 7.15 5.28 -1.43
N SER A 70 8.41 5.60 -1.75
CA SER A 70 9.58 4.79 -1.40
C SER A 70 9.73 4.57 0.10
N GLU A 71 9.25 5.50 0.94
CA GLU A 71 9.30 5.37 2.40
C GLU A 71 8.33 4.28 2.91
N VAL A 72 7.32 3.91 2.11
CA VAL A 72 6.36 2.85 2.43
C VAL A 72 6.90 1.46 2.02
N PHE A 73 7.73 1.40 0.99
CA PHE A 73 8.31 0.16 0.45
C PHE A 73 9.72 -0.11 0.98
N THR A 74 9.91 -0.01 2.30
CA THR A 74 11.19 -0.22 2.98
C THR A 74 11.44 -1.67 3.42
N PHE A 75 10.69 -2.63 2.86
CA PHE A 75 10.79 -4.06 3.17
C PHE A 75 11.45 -4.86 2.03
N ALA A 76 12.05 -5.99 2.38
CA ALA A 76 12.63 -6.92 1.42
C ALA A 76 11.62 -8.01 1.03
N LEU A 77 11.62 -8.40 -0.24
CA LEU A 77 10.84 -9.52 -0.75
C LEU A 77 11.75 -10.62 -1.27
N GLU A 78 11.35 -11.87 -1.07
CA GLU A 78 12.00 -13.00 -1.73
C GLU A 78 11.58 -13.05 -3.19
N ILE A 79 12.54 -12.80 -4.09
CA ILE A 79 12.27 -12.82 -5.53
C ILE A 79 12.63 -14.21 -6.07
N PRO A 80 11.66 -15.00 -6.55
CA PRO A 80 11.93 -16.31 -7.11
C PRO A 80 12.76 -16.20 -8.40
N LYS A 81 13.68 -17.14 -8.59
CA LYS A 81 14.44 -17.27 -9.84
C LYS A 81 13.60 -18.03 -10.85
N HIS A 82 13.10 -17.33 -11.86
CA HIS A 82 12.35 -17.95 -12.95
C HIS A 82 13.29 -18.52 -14.03
N LEU A 83 12.77 -19.49 -14.79
CA LEU A 83 13.41 -19.99 -16.01
C LEU A 83 13.63 -18.84 -17.02
N PRO A 84 14.58 -18.98 -17.97
CA PRO A 84 14.79 -18.01 -19.04
C PRO A 84 13.48 -17.63 -19.75
N LEU A 85 13.45 -16.41 -20.28
CA LEU A 85 12.28 -15.89 -20.99
C LEU A 85 11.95 -16.83 -22.15
N ARG A 86 10.67 -16.84 -22.54
CA ARG A 86 10.20 -17.71 -23.63
C ARG A 86 11.03 -17.56 -24.90
N ARG A 87 11.48 -16.34 -25.22
CA ARG A 87 12.32 -16.04 -26.40
C ARG A 87 13.73 -16.66 -26.35
N ASP A 88 14.20 -17.01 -25.16
CA ASP A 88 15.55 -17.54 -24.93
C ASP A 88 15.56 -19.09 -24.88
N ARG A 89 14.39 -19.72 -24.94
CA ARG A 89 14.23 -21.18 -25.01
C ARG A 89 14.35 -21.60 -26.47
N LYS A 90 15.47 -22.23 -26.84
CA LYS A 90 15.67 -22.87 -28.15
C LYS A 90 14.68 -24.01 -28.36
#